data_AF-A0A9P6DIK4-F1
#
_entry.id   AF-A0A9P6DIK4-F1
#
_cell.length_a   1.000
_cell.length_b   1.000
_cell.length_c   1.000
_cell.angle_alpha   90.00
_cell.angle_beta   90.00
_cell.angle_gamma   90.00
#
_symmetry.space_group_name_H-M   'P 1'
#
loop_
_entity.id
_entity.type
_entity.pdbx_description
1 polymer ?
#
loop_
_entity_poly.entity_id
_entity_poly.type
_entity_poly.pdbx_seq_one_letter_code
_entity_poly.pdbx_strand_id
1 'polypeptide(L)'
;QTQYLTQSQGMPLEVAKTLEKILHSFMWEGSRLEAVSKEILSMKHEAGGKKLLDLQTRNDAVALRDLAGFVNFGPERPAWAYVVDMLVSSGLSNREQVGSPLLQSWKMKVRRKNVPYFVKEMLRAAKKYGLTIQTVSMSTELLGEMPTWHHPG
;
A
#
# COMPACT_ATOMS: atom_id res chain seq x y z
N GLN A 1 -18.83 7.95 9.53
CA GLN A 1 -18.65 7.80 8.07
C GLN A 1 -17.20 8.02 7.60
N THR A 2 -16.42 8.91 8.24
CA THR A 2 -15.02 9.24 7.86
C THR A 2 -14.01 8.10 8.04
N GLN A 3 -14.14 7.27 9.07
CA GLN A 3 -13.22 6.13 9.30
C GLN A 3 -13.31 5.06 8.20
N TYR A 4 -14.53 4.72 7.76
CA TYR A 4 -14.77 3.77 6.68
C TYR A 4 -14.15 4.22 5.37
N LEU A 5 -14.39 5.48 4.96
CA LEU A 5 -13.82 6.02 3.72
C LEU A 5 -12.30 6.08 3.75
N THR A 6 -11.72 6.39 4.91
CA THR A 6 -10.26 6.38 5.10
C THR A 6 -9.69 4.98 4.93
N GLN A 7 -10.44 3.95 5.36
CA GLN A 7 -10.05 2.56 5.19
C GLN A 7 -10.24 2.07 3.75
N SER A 8 -11.30 2.48 3.05
CA SER A 8 -11.62 1.99 1.70
C SER A 8 -10.92 2.75 0.57
N GLN A 9 -10.62 4.04 0.77
CA GLN A 9 -10.04 4.92 -0.26
C GLN A 9 -8.62 5.38 0.07
N GLY A 10 -8.13 5.05 1.27
CA GLY A 10 -6.88 5.56 1.82
C GLY A 10 -7.06 6.92 2.51
N MET A 11 -6.06 7.31 3.30
CA MET A 11 -6.01 8.62 3.95
C MET A 11 -5.22 9.60 3.06
N PRO A 12 -5.84 10.68 2.53
CA PRO A 12 -5.08 11.70 1.82
C PRO A 12 -4.00 12.32 2.72
N LEU A 13 -2.85 12.65 2.14
CA LEU A 13 -1.70 13.19 2.87
C LEU A 13 -2.04 14.45 3.69
N GLU A 14 -2.90 15.33 3.17
CA GLU A 14 -3.30 16.54 3.88
C GLU A 14 -4.13 16.25 5.13
N VAL A 15 -4.95 15.21 5.10
CA VAL A 15 -5.70 14.74 6.28
C VAL A 15 -4.72 14.14 7.30
N ALA A 16 -3.76 13.33 6.86
CA ALA A 16 -2.74 12.76 7.72
C ALA A 16 -1.92 13.86 8.43
N LYS A 17 -1.43 14.86 7.69
CA LYS A 17 -0.70 16.01 8.24
C LYS A 17 -1.55 16.80 9.24
N THR A 18 -2.84 16.98 8.95
CA THR A 18 -3.74 17.71 9.84
C THR A 18 -3.92 16.95 11.16
N LEU A 19 -4.10 15.64 11.11
CA LEU A 19 -4.17 14.79 12.30
C LEU A 19 -2.85 14.76 13.07
N GLU A 20 -1.70 14.72 12.38
CA GLU A 20 -0.38 14.84 13.02
C GLU A 20 -0.22 16.16 13.77
N LYS A 21 -0.70 17.28 13.19
CA LYS A 21 -0.70 18.59 13.87
C LYS A 21 -1.58 18.58 15.12
N ILE A 22 -2.77 17.97 15.04
CA ILE A 22 -3.68 17.84 16.19
C ILE A 22 -3.05 17.01 17.30
N LEU A 23 -2.42 15.87 16.94
CA LEU A 23 -1.68 15.03 17.87
C LEU A 23 -0.52 15.79 18.52
N HIS A 24 0.25 16.55 17.74
CA HIS A 24 1.33 17.39 18.26
C HIS A 24 0.80 18.46 19.20
N SER A 25 -0.24 19.21 18.83
CA SER A 25 -0.83 20.22 19.70
C SER A 25 -1.39 19.64 21.00
N PHE A 26 -1.92 18.42 20.93
CA PHE A 26 -2.42 17.70 22.11
C PHE A 26 -1.28 17.28 23.04
N MET A 27 -0.18 16.75 22.50
CA MET A 27 0.97 16.30 23.30
C MET A 27 1.71 17.44 24.00
N TRP A 28 1.72 18.62 23.40
CA TRP A 28 2.53 19.76 23.86
C TRP A 28 1.70 20.99 24.24
N GLU A 29 0.38 20.85 24.38
CA GLU A 29 -0.56 21.94 24.75
C GLU A 29 -0.39 23.22 23.89
N GLY A 30 -0.05 23.04 22.60
CA GLY A 30 0.20 24.15 21.67
C GLY A 30 1.61 24.78 21.76
N SER A 31 2.50 24.26 22.61
CA SER A 31 3.91 24.65 22.61
C SER A 31 4.61 24.28 21.30
N ARG A 32 5.53 25.13 20.86
CA ARG A 32 6.38 24.91 19.66
C ARG A 32 7.62 24.06 19.94
N LEU A 33 7.98 23.86 21.21
CA LEU A 33 9.19 23.14 21.59
C LEU A 33 8.85 21.69 21.89
N GLU A 34 9.33 20.78 21.03
CA GLU A 34 9.27 19.34 21.27
C GLU A 34 10.34 18.97 22.30
N ALA A 35 9.93 18.56 23.51
CA ALA A 35 10.89 18.10 24.52
C ALA A 35 11.43 16.69 24.22
N VAL A 36 10.70 15.91 23.40
CA VAL A 36 11.02 14.53 23.03
C VAL A 36 10.65 14.32 21.56
N SER A 37 11.49 13.64 20.80
CA SER A 37 11.23 13.37 19.38
C SER A 37 10.01 12.47 19.19
N LYS A 38 9.32 12.64 18.06
CA LYS A 38 8.18 11.78 17.66
C LYS A 38 8.53 10.30 17.66
N GLU A 39 9.74 9.95 17.21
CA GLU A 39 10.21 8.56 17.16
C GLU A 39 10.20 7.91 18.55
N ILE A 40 10.74 8.59 19.55
CA ILE A 40 10.78 8.11 20.94
C ILE A 40 9.35 8.03 21.50
N LEU A 41 8.50 9.03 21.24
CA LEU A 41 7.10 9.01 21.70
C LEU A 41 6.31 7.84 21.12
N SER A 42 6.58 7.44 19.88
CA SER A 42 5.94 6.30 19.21
C SER A 42 6.39 4.92 19.73
N MET A 43 7.51 4.85 20.46
CA MET A 43 8.02 3.59 21.01
C MET A 43 7.10 3.00 22.10
N LYS A 44 7.33 1.72 22.43
CA LYS A 44 6.66 1.03 23.53
C LYS A 44 6.98 1.69 24.87
N HIS A 45 6.05 1.54 25.82
CA HIS A 45 6.21 2.06 27.18
C HIS A 45 7.48 1.53 27.87
N GLU A 46 7.83 0.27 27.64
CA GLU A 46 9.04 -0.38 28.16
C GLU A 46 10.34 0.28 27.69
N ALA A 47 10.33 0.91 26.51
CA ALA A 47 11.47 1.62 25.94
C ALA A 47 11.45 3.12 26.27
N GLY A 48 10.60 3.56 27.22
CA GLY A 48 10.44 4.97 27.58
C GLY A 48 9.55 5.78 26.61
N GLY A 49 8.89 5.12 25.66
CA GLY A 49 7.93 5.76 24.75
C GLY A 49 6.52 5.88 25.33
N LYS A 50 5.66 6.64 24.66
CA LYS A 50 4.24 6.81 25.04
C LYS A 50 3.28 6.00 24.16
N LYS A 51 3.79 5.13 23.28
CA LYS A 51 3.01 4.39 22.28
C LYS A 51 2.14 5.34 21.44
N LEU A 52 2.68 6.52 21.13
CA LEU A 52 2.00 7.51 20.32
C LEU A 52 1.75 6.95 18.91
N LEU A 53 0.59 7.27 18.34
CA LEU A 53 0.22 6.76 17.03
C LEU A 53 1.08 7.39 15.92
N ASP A 54 1.86 6.56 15.23
CA ASP A 54 2.48 6.94 13.96
C ASP A 54 1.51 6.70 12.79
N LEU A 55 0.92 7.78 12.29
CA LEU A 55 -0.02 7.75 11.17
C LEU A 55 0.63 7.31 9.85
N GLN A 56 1.91 7.64 9.62
CA GLN A 56 2.61 7.25 8.40
C GLN A 56 2.86 5.74 8.41
N THR A 57 3.42 5.22 9.50
CA THR A 57 3.63 3.78 9.65
C THR A 57 2.33 2.99 9.59
N ARG A 58 1.25 3.51 10.18
CA ARG A 58 -0.09 2.90 10.08
C ARG A 58 -0.57 2.84 8.64
N ASN A 59 -0.49 3.94 7.89
CA ASN A 59 -0.97 4.00 6.51
C ASN A 59 -0.15 3.08 5.59
N ASP A 60 1.17 3.01 5.79
CA ASP A 60 2.04 2.05 5.12
C ASP A 60 1.63 0.61 5.44
N ALA A 61 1.34 0.28 6.70
CA ALA A 61 0.89 -1.05 7.10
C ALA A 61 -0.46 -1.43 6.46
N VAL A 62 -1.41 -0.49 6.34
CA VAL A 62 -2.67 -0.72 5.62
C VAL A 62 -2.39 -1.00 4.14
N ALA A 63 -1.56 -0.19 3.50
CA ALA A 63 -1.18 -0.38 2.10
C ALA A 63 -0.49 -1.73 1.86
N LEU A 64 0.34 -2.20 2.80
CA LEU A 64 0.99 -3.51 2.76
C LEU A 64 0.01 -4.67 2.93
N ARG A 65 -0.95 -4.55 3.85
CA ARG A 65 -2.01 -5.55 4.02
C ARG A 65 -2.86 -5.68 2.76
N ASP A 66 -3.24 -4.54 2.18
CA ASP A 66 -4.03 -4.53 0.96
C ASP A 66 -3.22 -5.09 -0.21
N LEU A 67 -1.93 -4.76 -0.31
CA LEU A 67 -1.00 -5.37 -1.28
C LEU A 67 -0.98 -6.89 -1.14
N ALA A 68 -0.89 -7.43 0.08
CA ALA A 68 -0.90 -8.87 0.32
C ALA A 68 -2.20 -9.53 -0.18
N GLY A 69 -3.34 -8.88 0.02
CA GLY A 69 -4.62 -9.33 -0.55
C GLY A 69 -4.64 -9.24 -2.08
N PHE A 70 -4.04 -8.21 -2.67
CA PHE A 70 -4.00 -8.01 -4.12
C PHE A 70 -3.13 -9.06 -4.84
N VAL A 71 -2.00 -9.44 -4.24
CA VAL A 71 -1.08 -10.48 -4.78
C VAL A 71 -1.48 -11.91 -4.41
N ASN A 72 -2.56 -12.09 -3.65
CA ASN A 72 -3.10 -13.42 -3.42
C ASN A 72 -3.81 -13.90 -4.69
N PHE A 73 -3.23 -14.88 -5.39
CA PHE A 73 -3.82 -15.51 -6.58
C PHE A 73 -4.54 -16.83 -6.26
N GLY A 74 -4.63 -17.22 -4.99
CA GLY A 74 -5.31 -18.45 -4.55
C GLY A 74 -6.84 -18.33 -4.49
N PRO A 75 -7.53 -19.38 -4.02
CA PRO A 75 -9.00 -19.40 -3.92
C PRO A 75 -9.56 -18.32 -2.98
N GLU A 76 -8.75 -17.85 -2.03
CA GLU A 76 -9.07 -16.77 -1.09
C GLU A 76 -8.78 -15.37 -1.67
N ARG A 77 -8.63 -15.24 -2.99
CA ARG A 77 -8.38 -13.96 -3.64
C ARG A 77 -9.58 -13.03 -3.42
N PRO A 78 -9.39 -11.85 -2.80
CA PRO A 78 -10.51 -10.98 -2.50
C PRO A 78 -11.09 -10.35 -3.78
N ALA A 79 -12.42 -10.25 -3.84
CA ALA A 79 -13.14 -9.76 -5.03
C ALA A 79 -12.68 -8.37 -5.52
N TRP A 80 -12.29 -7.48 -4.59
CA TRP A 80 -11.81 -6.15 -4.94
C TRP A 80 -10.48 -6.17 -5.73
N ALA A 81 -9.67 -7.22 -5.61
CA ALA A 81 -8.41 -7.35 -6.33
C ALA A 81 -8.61 -7.44 -7.84
N TYR A 82 -9.67 -8.12 -8.29
CA TYR A 82 -10.05 -8.18 -9.71
C TYR A 82 -10.44 -6.80 -10.25
N VAL A 83 -11.11 -5.98 -9.44
CA VAL A 83 -11.44 -4.60 -9.81
C VAL A 83 -10.17 -3.77 -9.94
N VAL A 84 -9.19 -3.98 -9.06
CA VAL A 84 -7.88 -3.30 -9.17
C VAL A 84 -7.13 -3.71 -10.42
N ASP A 85 -7.14 -5.00 -10.80
CA ASP A 85 -6.54 -5.45 -12.06
C ASP A 85 -7.17 -4.73 -13.26
N MET A 86 -8.50 -4.59 -13.28
CA MET A 86 -9.22 -3.82 -14.31
C MET A 86 -8.86 -2.33 -14.31
N LEU A 87 -8.75 -1.72 -13.13
CA LEU A 87 -8.40 -0.31 -12.99
C LEU A 87 -6.96 -0.04 -13.44
N VAL A 88 -6.01 -0.89 -13.08
CA VAL A 88 -4.61 -0.71 -13.49
C VAL A 88 -4.44 -0.99 -14.98
N SER A 89 -5.07 -2.04 -15.51
CA SER A 89 -5.07 -2.34 -16.95
C SER A 89 -5.73 -1.26 -17.80
N SER A 90 -6.79 -0.60 -17.30
CA SER A 90 -7.40 0.55 -17.98
C SER A 90 -6.44 1.74 -18.13
N GLY A 91 -5.43 1.84 -17.26
CA GLY A 91 -4.38 2.86 -17.30
C GLY A 91 -3.20 2.53 -18.20
N LEU A 92 -3.14 1.30 -18.74
CA LEU A 92 -2.11 0.84 -19.66
C LEU A 92 -2.44 1.27 -21.10
N SER A 93 -1.40 1.61 -21.85
CA SER A 93 -1.53 1.96 -23.27
C SER A 93 -1.79 0.74 -24.14
N ASN A 94 -1.36 -0.45 -23.71
CA ASN A 94 -1.61 -1.71 -24.40
C ASN A 94 -2.50 -2.60 -23.54
N ARG A 95 -3.74 -2.76 -23.99
CA ARG A 95 -4.77 -3.57 -23.33
C ARG A 95 -4.59 -5.07 -23.54
N GLU A 96 -3.59 -5.53 -24.30
CA GLU A 96 -3.30 -6.96 -24.46
C GLU A 96 -2.32 -7.47 -23.39
N GLN A 97 -1.72 -6.58 -22.61
CA GLN A 97 -0.81 -6.91 -21.49
C GLN A 97 -1.57 -7.04 -20.14
N VAL A 98 -2.78 -7.64 -20.15
CA VAL A 98 -3.70 -7.77 -19.00
C VAL A 98 -3.24 -8.85 -18.00
N GLY A 99 -1.95 -8.88 -17.66
CA GLY A 99 -1.51 -9.59 -16.47
C GLY A 99 -1.46 -8.65 -15.28
N SER A 100 -1.45 -9.22 -14.07
CA SER A 100 -1.30 -8.41 -12.86
C SER A 100 -0.02 -7.55 -12.96
N PRO A 101 -0.12 -6.23 -12.74
CA PRO A 101 0.98 -5.26 -12.74
C PRO A 101 2.25 -5.71 -12.00
N LEU A 102 2.08 -6.49 -10.94
CA LEU A 102 3.14 -6.94 -10.04
C LEU A 102 3.83 -8.22 -10.52
N LEU A 103 3.23 -8.95 -11.45
CA LEU A 103 3.83 -10.09 -12.15
C LEU A 103 4.64 -9.65 -13.37
N GLN A 104 4.63 -8.35 -13.70
CA GLN A 104 5.39 -7.80 -14.80
C GLN A 104 6.78 -7.35 -14.32
N SER A 105 7.83 -7.81 -14.98
CA SER A 105 9.23 -7.46 -14.66
C SER A 105 9.65 -6.05 -15.11
N TRP A 106 8.80 -5.34 -15.87
CA TRP A 106 9.10 -3.99 -16.40
C TRP A 106 8.52 -2.85 -15.56
N LYS A 107 9.19 -1.69 -15.58
CA LYS A 107 8.73 -0.45 -14.91
C LYS A 107 7.48 0.10 -15.60
N MET A 108 6.30 -0.17 -15.04
CA MET A 108 5.04 0.35 -15.56
C MET A 108 4.97 1.89 -15.44
N LYS A 109 4.83 2.57 -16.58
CA LYS A 109 4.44 3.98 -16.63
C LYS A 109 2.92 4.08 -16.49
N VAL A 110 2.41 3.82 -15.30
CA VAL A 110 0.98 3.99 -15.00
C VAL A 110 0.60 5.45 -15.31
N ARG A 111 -0.29 5.68 -16.29
CA ARG A 111 -0.80 7.02 -16.59
C ARG A 111 -1.53 7.53 -15.34
N ARG A 112 -0.84 8.42 -14.61
CA ARG A 112 -1.15 8.78 -13.21
C ARG A 112 -2.58 9.32 -12.97
N LYS A 113 -3.31 9.73 -14.00
CA LYS A 113 -4.65 10.33 -13.85
C LYS A 113 -5.77 9.32 -13.60
N ASN A 114 -5.67 8.08 -14.09
CA ASN A 114 -6.82 7.14 -14.07
C ASN A 114 -6.78 6.11 -12.95
N VAL A 115 -5.69 6.05 -12.17
CA VAL A 115 -5.56 5.09 -11.07
C VAL A 115 -5.97 5.72 -9.74
N PRO A 116 -6.88 5.10 -8.96
CA PRO A 116 -7.30 5.61 -7.66
C PRO A 116 -6.14 5.79 -6.67
N TYR A 117 -6.35 6.65 -5.67
CA TYR A 117 -5.34 6.98 -4.67
C TYR A 117 -4.83 5.75 -3.91
N PHE A 118 -5.73 4.89 -3.43
CA PHE A 118 -5.34 3.71 -2.65
C PHE A 118 -4.40 2.76 -3.43
N VAL A 119 -4.65 2.55 -4.73
CA VAL A 119 -3.79 1.71 -5.59
C VAL A 119 -2.41 2.33 -5.75
N LYS A 120 -2.32 3.67 -5.83
CA LYS A 120 -1.03 4.37 -5.88
C LYS A 120 -0.26 4.19 -4.59
N GLU A 121 -0.91 4.30 -3.43
CA GLU A 121 -0.28 4.09 -2.13
C GLU A 121 0.20 2.66 -1.97
N MET A 122 -0.60 1.67 -2.39
CA MET A 122 -0.23 0.26 -2.41
C MET A 122 1.04 0.01 -3.24
N LEU A 123 1.11 0.53 -4.48
CA LEU A 123 2.29 0.41 -5.34
C LEU A 123 3.51 1.18 -4.81
N ARG A 124 3.28 2.32 -4.14
CA ARG A 124 4.35 3.09 -3.48
C ARG A 124 4.92 2.34 -2.28
N ALA A 125 4.08 1.75 -1.45
CA ALA A 125 4.49 0.94 -0.31
C ALA A 125 5.30 -0.27 -0.79
N ALA A 126 4.82 -0.98 -1.82
CA ALA A 126 5.58 -2.09 -2.44
C ALA A 126 7.00 -1.66 -2.83
N LYS A 127 7.13 -0.51 -3.50
CA LYS A 127 8.44 0.04 -3.89
C LYS A 127 9.28 0.50 -2.70
N LYS A 128 8.68 1.17 -1.71
CA LYS A 128 9.35 1.70 -0.52
C LYS A 128 10.00 0.58 0.29
N TYR A 129 9.31 -0.55 0.43
CA TYR A 129 9.78 -1.71 1.19
C TYR A 129 10.48 -2.76 0.32
N GLY A 130 10.70 -2.49 -0.98
CA GLY A 130 11.41 -3.40 -1.88
C GLY A 130 10.71 -4.74 -2.10
N LEU A 131 9.38 -4.78 -1.98
CA LEU A 131 8.61 -6.01 -2.09
C LEU A 131 8.57 -6.50 -3.54
N THR A 132 8.99 -7.74 -3.73
CA THR A 132 8.96 -8.46 -5.01
C THR A 132 8.25 -9.78 -4.83
N ILE A 133 7.58 -10.25 -5.89
CA ILE A 133 7.02 -11.60 -5.92
C ILE A 133 8.19 -12.53 -6.24
N GLN A 134 8.62 -13.33 -5.27
CA GLN A 134 9.59 -14.40 -5.48
C GLN A 134 8.85 -15.73 -5.52
N THR A 135 9.07 -16.52 -6.57
CA THR A 135 8.55 -17.88 -6.66
C THR A 135 9.68 -18.87 -6.47
N VAL A 136 9.61 -19.67 -5.41
CA VAL A 136 10.60 -20.72 -5.10
C VAL A 136 10.53 -21.88 -6.10
N SER A 137 9.33 -22.17 -6.61
CA SER A 137 9.02 -23.16 -7.64
C SER A 137 7.57 -22.94 -8.07
N MET A 138 7.31 -22.70 -9.37
CA MET A 138 5.94 -22.70 -9.90
C MET A 138 5.59 -24.12 -10.36
N SER A 139 4.41 -24.63 -9.99
CA SER A 139 3.91 -25.87 -10.58
C SER A 139 3.63 -25.66 -12.08
N THR A 140 3.81 -26.71 -12.88
CA THR A 140 3.52 -26.69 -14.32
C THR A 140 2.06 -26.39 -14.62
N GLU A 141 1.16 -26.73 -13.69
CA GLU A 141 -0.27 -26.40 -13.75
C GLU A 141 -0.50 -24.89 -13.63
N LEU A 142 0.15 -24.24 -12.65
CA LEU A 142 0.08 -22.79 -12.45
C LEU A 142 0.69 -22.03 -13.64
N LEU A 143 1.79 -22.55 -14.21
CA LEU A 143 2.37 -22.01 -15.44
C LEU A 143 1.41 -22.14 -16.63
N GLY A 144 0.64 -23.23 -16.72
CA GLY A 144 -0.35 -23.43 -17.78
C GLY A 144 -1.53 -22.44 -17.74
N GLU A 145 -1.89 -21.97 -16.54
CA GLU A 145 -2.95 -20.97 -16.35
C GLU A 145 -2.49 -19.52 -16.53
N MET A 146 -1.17 -19.29 -16.48
CA MET A 146 -0.59 -17.97 -16.70
C MET A 146 -0.30 -17.75 -18.19
N PRO A 147 -0.59 -16.56 -18.75
CA PRO A 147 -0.14 -16.23 -20.11
C PRO A 147 1.39 -16.32 -20.18
N THR A 148 1.93 -16.85 -21.28
CA THR A 148 3.34 -17.27 -21.42
C THR A 148 4.36 -16.13 -21.17
N TRP A 149 3.91 -14.89 -21.30
CA TRP A 149 4.69 -13.66 -21.05
C TRP A 149 4.66 -13.16 -19.59
N HIS A 150 3.99 -13.88 -18.68
CA HIS A 150 3.91 -13.57 -17.24
C HIS A 150 4.66 -14.56 -16.34
N HIS A 151 5.44 -15.49 -16.92
CA HIS A 151 6.33 -16.32 -16.12
C HIS A 151 7.44 -15.45 -15.52
N PRO A 152 7.56 -15.37 -14.18
CA PRO A 152 8.71 -14.72 -13.56
C PRO A 152 9.95 -15.55 -13.88
N GLY A 153 10.97 -14.87 -14.41
CA GLY A 153 12.33 -15.39 -14.55
C GLY A 153 13.18 -15.10 -13.34
#